data_AF-Q9FHV6-F1
#
_entry.id   AF-Q9FHV6-F1
#
_cell.length_a   1.000
_cell.length_b   1.000
_cell.length_c   1.000
_cell.angle_alpha   90.00
_cell.angle_beta   90.00
_cell.angle_gamma   90.00
#
_symmetry.space_group_name_H-M   'P 1'
#
loop_
_entity.id
_entity.type
_entity.pdbx_description
1 polymer ?
#
loop_
_entity_poly.entity_id
_entity_poly.type
_entity_poly.pdbx_seq_one_letter_code
_entity_poly.pdbx_strand_id
1 'polypeptide(L)'
;MSDFQVVVNTMPVRYSFCSKQIKFLRGTNMWPVPSLSTSRFFEFVAPIDVKNAAPQDMDFLFDAVSIIIRVSNSRRFPFVCRQRETYYQTRYVKFTIADNMEKKIRCIAVGQMCEWFVNHWSKRISLITYNYEPIVAVLQNWRITNYHGKNVLHSEFGFSKLYINPKSKEIDIPNYLHGYMIEDDEDDIMMEVVEKN
;
A
#
# COMPACT_ATOMS: atom_id res chain seq x y z
N MET A 1 29.00 6.67 -5.80
CA MET A 1 29.03 7.57 -4.64
C MET A 1 30.26 7.26 -3.81
N SER A 2 30.95 8.28 -3.30
CA SER A 2 32.13 8.13 -2.42
C SER A 2 32.07 9.11 -1.24
N ASP A 3 32.98 8.93 -0.28
CA ASP A 3 33.20 9.87 0.83
C ASP A 3 31.96 10.08 1.73
N PHE A 4 31.20 9.01 1.93
CA PHE A 4 30.07 8.94 2.86
C PHE A 4 30.46 8.21 4.15
N GLN A 5 29.66 8.41 5.20
CA GLN A 5 29.81 7.64 6.44
C GLN A 5 28.80 6.50 6.49
N VAL A 6 29.24 5.38 7.05
CA VAL A 6 28.37 4.26 7.42
C VAL A 6 28.19 4.31 8.93
N VAL A 7 26.96 4.49 9.38
CA VAL A 7 26.62 4.59 10.80
C VAL A 7 25.57 3.55 11.17
N VAL A 8 25.44 3.24 12.46
CA VAL A 8 24.36 2.37 12.94
C VAL A 8 23.01 3.05 12.66
N ASN A 9 22.04 2.27 12.21
CA ASN A 9 20.69 2.74 11.99
C ASN A 9 19.97 2.96 13.32
N THR A 10 19.73 4.22 13.64
CA THR A 10 19.02 4.65 14.86
C THR A 10 17.59 5.11 14.58
N MET A 11 17.10 4.95 13.34
CA MET A 11 15.74 5.35 12.98
C MET A 11 14.72 4.43 13.65
N PRO A 12 13.62 5.01 14.18
CA PRO A 12 12.54 4.24 14.80
C PRO A 12 11.73 3.43 13.79
N VAL A 13 11.73 3.86 12.51
CA VAL A 13 11.08 3.15 11.41
C VAL A 13 12.14 2.80 10.38
N ARG A 14 12.13 1.54 9.92
CA ARG A 14 13.16 0.96 9.07
C ARG A 14 12.56 0.49 7.76
N TYR A 15 13.21 0.88 6.66
CA TYR A 15 12.88 0.40 5.32
C TYR A 15 13.75 -0.80 4.90
N SER A 16 14.67 -1.23 5.76
CA SER A 16 15.63 -2.29 5.48
C SER A 16 15.99 -3.01 6.77
N PHE A 17 16.23 -4.32 6.67
CA PHE A 17 16.82 -5.13 7.73
C PHE A 17 18.30 -4.81 7.99
N CYS A 18 18.93 -3.97 7.14
CA CYS A 18 20.31 -3.54 7.36
C CYS A 18 20.43 -2.69 8.63
N SER A 19 21.30 -3.12 9.53
CA SER A 19 21.61 -2.39 10.78
C SER A 19 22.44 -1.12 10.55
N LYS A 20 22.84 -0.84 9.31
CA LYS A 20 23.68 0.28 8.92
C LYS A 20 22.93 1.20 7.96
N GLN A 21 23.17 2.50 8.08
CA GLN A 21 22.68 3.52 7.16
C GLN A 21 23.82 4.38 6.63
N ILE A 22 23.62 4.92 5.44
CA ILE A 22 24.56 5.85 4.82
C ILE A 22 24.20 7.27 5.23
N LYS A 23 25.19 8.01 5.74
CA LYS A 23 25.08 9.42 6.09
C LYS A 23 25.94 10.24 5.14
N PHE A 24 25.30 11.20 4.47
CA PHE A 24 26.01 12.14 3.58
C PHE A 24 26.71 13.23 4.39
N LEU A 25 27.93 13.53 3.97
CA LEU A 25 28.76 14.59 4.50
C LEU A 25 28.92 15.69 3.45
N ARG A 26 29.45 16.84 3.88
CA ARG A 26 29.76 17.95 2.97
C ARG A 26 30.70 17.53 1.83
N GLY A 27 31.58 16.56 2.07
CA GLY A 27 32.52 16.03 1.06
C GLY A 27 32.02 14.83 0.28
N THR A 28 30.78 14.36 0.51
CA THR A 28 30.22 13.21 -0.21
C THR A 28 30.02 13.55 -1.68
N ASN A 29 30.59 12.73 -2.56
CA ASN A 29 30.50 12.90 -4.01
C ASN A 29 29.53 11.88 -4.61
N MET A 30 28.66 12.35 -5.51
CA MET A 30 27.76 11.52 -6.30
C MET A 30 27.95 11.82 -7.78
N TRP A 31 27.96 10.77 -8.59
CA TRP A 31 28.01 10.87 -10.04
C TRP A 31 26.75 10.24 -10.62
N PRO A 32 26.13 10.87 -11.63
CA PRO A 32 25.03 10.24 -12.33
C PRO A 32 25.53 8.98 -13.03
N VAL A 33 24.79 7.90 -12.89
CA VAL A 33 25.03 6.64 -13.59
C VAL A 33 23.80 6.39 -14.47
N PRO A 34 23.97 5.95 -15.74
CA PRO A 34 22.83 5.57 -16.56
C PRO A 34 22.01 4.48 -15.85
N SER A 35 20.69 4.56 -15.99
CA SER A 35 19.80 3.58 -15.38
C SER A 35 20.07 2.20 -15.96
N LEU A 36 20.58 1.28 -15.13
CA LEU A 36 20.79 -0.12 -15.51
C LEU A 36 19.47 -0.90 -15.58
N SER A 37 18.46 -0.44 -14.86
CA SER A 37 17.11 -0.98 -14.88
C SER A 37 16.11 0.09 -14.46
N THR A 38 14.91 0.06 -15.03
CA THR A 38 13.75 0.81 -14.50
C THR A 38 12.96 0.00 -13.49
N SER A 39 13.41 -1.23 -13.17
CA SER A 39 12.76 -2.11 -12.22
C SER A 39 12.79 -1.52 -10.83
N ARG A 40 11.64 -1.41 -10.19
CA ARG A 40 11.51 -1.32 -8.75
C ARG A 40 11.61 -2.74 -8.19
N PHE A 41 11.97 -2.82 -6.93
CA PHE A 41 11.96 -4.06 -6.18
C PHE A 41 10.85 -3.89 -5.16
N PHE A 42 9.91 -4.84 -5.18
CA PHE A 42 8.79 -4.87 -4.26
C PHE A 42 8.87 -6.13 -3.39
N GLU A 43 8.57 -5.97 -2.10
CA GLU A 43 8.43 -7.08 -1.16
C GLU A 43 7.03 -7.03 -0.55
N PHE A 44 6.11 -7.78 -1.15
CA PHE A 44 4.68 -7.70 -0.81
C PHE A 44 4.34 -8.50 0.45
N VAL A 45 3.72 -7.82 1.41
CA VAL A 45 3.17 -8.44 2.62
C VAL A 45 1.81 -9.07 2.35
N ALA A 46 1.57 -10.28 2.89
CA ALA A 46 0.28 -10.93 2.77
C ALA A 46 -0.72 -10.39 3.81
N PRO A 47 -2.04 -10.48 3.56
CA PRO A 47 -3.04 -10.01 4.53
C PRO A 47 -2.99 -10.71 5.89
N ILE A 48 -2.60 -11.98 5.91
CA ILE A 48 -2.45 -12.76 7.14
C ILE A 48 -1.31 -12.24 8.02
N ASP A 49 -0.21 -11.82 7.40
CA ASP A 49 0.95 -11.29 8.11
C ASP A 49 0.62 -9.93 8.74
N VAL A 50 -0.08 -9.06 8.01
CA VAL A 50 -0.57 -7.79 8.58
C VAL A 50 -1.49 -8.05 9.77
N LYS A 51 -2.43 -9.00 9.64
CA LYS A 51 -3.38 -9.34 10.71
C LYS A 51 -2.68 -9.81 11.98
N ASN A 52 -1.65 -10.64 11.84
CA ASN A 52 -0.96 -11.30 12.95
C ASN A 52 0.40 -10.68 13.31
N ALA A 53 0.71 -9.50 12.75
CA ALA A 53 1.99 -8.83 12.92
C ALA A 53 2.40 -8.70 14.40
N ALA A 54 3.62 -9.13 14.69
CA ALA A 54 4.24 -8.99 15.99
C ALA A 54 4.69 -7.53 16.22
N PRO A 55 4.97 -7.12 17.47
CA PRO A 55 5.41 -5.76 17.77
C PRO A 55 6.65 -5.32 16.97
N GLN A 56 7.59 -6.24 16.74
CA GLN A 56 8.79 -5.97 15.93
C GLN A 56 8.49 -5.63 14.47
N ASP A 57 7.43 -6.18 13.89
CA ASP A 57 7.05 -5.95 12.50
C ASP A 57 6.55 -4.52 12.32
N MET A 58 6.01 -3.92 13.38
CA MET A 58 5.56 -2.53 13.36
C MET A 58 6.71 -1.53 13.19
N ASP A 59 7.98 -1.92 13.32
CA ASP A 59 9.12 -1.03 13.08
C ASP A 59 9.58 -1.04 11.61
N PHE A 60 8.99 -1.89 10.77
CA PHE A 60 9.34 -2.03 9.36
C PHE A 60 8.30 -1.43 8.41
N LEU A 61 8.76 -1.15 7.20
CA LEU A 61 7.94 -0.75 6.07
C LEU A 61 7.77 -1.93 5.11
N PHE A 62 6.56 -2.10 4.61
CA PHE A 62 6.15 -3.20 3.74
C PHE A 62 5.54 -2.66 2.46
N ASP A 63 5.67 -3.42 1.38
CA ASP A 63 4.89 -3.18 0.17
C ASP A 63 3.62 -4.02 0.20
N ALA A 64 2.57 -3.59 -0.50
CA ALA A 64 1.38 -4.41 -0.70
C ALA A 64 0.81 -4.17 -2.11
N VAL A 65 0.24 -5.21 -2.73
CA VAL A 65 -0.47 -5.11 -4.00
C VAL A 65 -1.78 -5.84 -3.91
N SER A 66 -2.88 -5.20 -4.28
CA SER A 66 -4.21 -5.81 -4.23
C SER A 66 -5.31 -4.88 -4.77
N ILE A 67 -6.53 -5.40 -4.98
CA ILE A 67 -7.67 -4.66 -5.50
C ILE A 67 -8.31 -3.81 -4.41
N ILE A 68 -8.57 -2.53 -4.68
CA ILE A 68 -9.33 -1.65 -3.80
C ILE A 68 -10.82 -2.06 -3.85
N ILE A 69 -11.32 -2.58 -2.74
CA ILE A 69 -12.73 -3.02 -2.61
C ILE A 69 -13.61 -2.03 -1.85
N ARG A 70 -13.01 -1.11 -1.09
CA ARG A 70 -13.77 -0.12 -0.32
C ARG A 70 -12.96 1.13 -0.09
N VAL A 71 -13.59 2.29 -0.27
CA VAL A 71 -13.04 3.60 0.10
C VAL A 71 -14.04 4.32 0.99
N SER A 72 -13.58 4.83 2.13
CA SER A 72 -14.39 5.66 3.02
C SER A 72 -14.24 7.13 2.66
N ASN A 73 -15.19 7.96 3.09
CA ASN A 73 -15.04 9.42 3.04
C ASN A 73 -13.79 9.85 3.80
N SER A 74 -13.09 10.87 3.27
CA SER A 74 -11.98 11.49 3.98
C SER A 74 -12.46 12.12 5.29
N ARG A 75 -11.62 12.02 6.32
CA ARG A 75 -11.89 12.50 7.67
C ARG A 75 -10.67 13.25 8.18
N ARG A 76 -10.78 13.83 9.38
CA ARG A 76 -9.68 14.50 10.07
C ARG A 76 -9.53 13.95 11.46
N PHE A 77 -8.29 13.81 11.92
CA PHE A 77 -8.02 13.61 13.33
C PHE A 77 -8.38 14.88 14.10
N PRO A 78 -8.98 14.76 15.30
CA PRO A 78 -9.18 15.92 16.17
C PRO A 78 -7.80 16.45 16.57
N PHE A 79 -7.43 17.62 16.04
CA PHE A 79 -6.13 18.25 16.25
C PHE A 79 -6.31 19.77 16.30
N VAL A 80 -5.68 20.41 17.27
CA VAL A 80 -5.66 21.87 17.41
C VAL A 80 -4.39 22.39 16.77
N CYS A 81 -4.50 23.00 15.58
CA CYS A 81 -3.36 23.62 14.93
C CYS A 81 -2.80 24.77 15.76
N ARG A 82 -1.47 24.83 15.91
CA ARG A 82 -0.81 26.01 16.46
C ARG A 82 -0.84 27.15 15.44
N GLN A 83 -0.58 28.37 15.89
CA GLN A 83 -0.56 29.54 15.02
C GLN A 83 0.47 29.34 13.90
N ARG A 84 0.03 29.49 12.64
CA ARG A 84 0.78 29.21 11.38
C ARG A 84 0.91 27.73 10.97
N GLU A 85 0.28 26.78 11.66
CA GLU A 85 0.16 25.40 11.19
C GLU A 85 -1.08 25.21 10.32
N THR A 86 -0.96 24.39 9.26
CA THR A 86 -2.11 23.99 8.44
C THR A 86 -2.62 22.62 8.88
N TYR A 87 -3.94 22.46 8.94
CA TYR A 87 -4.60 21.20 9.30
C TYR A 87 -4.48 20.11 8.22
N TYR A 88 -3.68 20.34 7.18
CA TYR A 88 -3.58 19.45 6.03
C TYR A 88 -3.04 18.07 6.44
N GLN A 89 -2.10 18.02 7.38
CA GLN A 89 -1.50 16.78 7.89
C GLN A 89 -2.48 15.92 8.70
N THR A 90 -3.60 16.48 9.15
CA THR A 90 -4.57 15.78 10.01
C THR A 90 -5.62 15.02 9.22
N ARG A 91 -5.67 15.25 7.90
CA ARG A 91 -6.60 14.56 6.99
C ARG A 91 -6.16 13.12 6.80
N TYR A 92 -7.12 12.22 6.76
CA TYR A 92 -6.89 10.83 6.45
C TYR A 92 -8.07 10.21 5.69
N VAL A 93 -7.79 9.14 4.98
CA VAL A 93 -8.77 8.34 4.27
C VAL A 93 -8.52 6.87 4.55
N LYS A 94 -9.61 6.15 4.83
CA LYS A 94 -9.58 4.70 5.06
C LYS A 94 -10.00 4.01 3.78
N PHE A 95 -9.24 3.02 3.38
CA PHE A 95 -9.61 2.14 2.29
C PHE A 95 -9.28 0.69 2.65
N THR A 96 -9.80 -0.25 1.86
CA THR A 96 -9.57 -1.68 2.05
C THR A 96 -9.17 -2.27 0.72
N ILE A 97 -8.10 -3.06 0.75
CA ILE A 97 -7.62 -3.84 -0.38
C ILE A 97 -7.86 -5.32 -0.08
N ALA A 98 -8.26 -6.12 -1.08
CA ALA A 98 -8.44 -7.57 -0.96
C ALA A 98 -7.60 -8.33 -1.99
N ASP A 99 -6.91 -9.38 -1.55
CA ASP A 99 -6.22 -10.30 -2.46
C ASP A 99 -7.22 -11.19 -3.21
N ASN A 100 -6.71 -12.08 -4.06
CA ASN A 100 -7.52 -13.03 -4.82
C ASN A 100 -8.21 -14.10 -3.96
N MET A 101 -7.85 -14.24 -2.69
CA MET A 101 -8.52 -15.14 -1.73
C MET A 101 -9.49 -14.38 -0.81
N GLU A 102 -9.93 -13.20 -1.26
CA GLU A 102 -10.76 -12.24 -0.53
C GLU A 102 -10.23 -11.82 0.85
N LYS A 103 -8.95 -12.03 1.15
CA LYS A 103 -8.36 -11.62 2.42
C LYS A 103 -8.08 -10.13 2.39
N LYS A 104 -8.54 -9.44 3.44
CA LYS A 104 -8.66 -7.98 3.46
C LYS A 104 -7.56 -7.34 4.29
N ILE A 105 -6.89 -6.34 3.72
CA ILE A 105 -6.02 -5.41 4.44
C ILE A 105 -6.72 -4.06 4.54
N ARG A 106 -6.80 -3.53 5.77
CA ARG A 106 -7.26 -2.16 5.99
C ARG A 106 -6.09 -1.20 5.91
N CYS A 107 -6.29 -0.12 5.17
CA CYS A 107 -5.26 0.86 4.86
C CYS A 107 -5.71 2.26 5.29
N ILE A 108 -4.77 3.06 5.77
CA ILE A 108 -4.97 4.45 6.18
C ILE A 108 -3.93 5.32 5.49
N ALA A 109 -4.36 6.12 4.53
CA ALA A 109 -3.55 7.19 3.95
C ALA A 109 -3.75 8.47 4.76
N VAL A 110 -2.66 9.15 5.14
CA VAL A 110 -2.69 10.39 5.92
C VAL A 110 -2.01 11.55 5.18
N GLY A 111 -2.38 12.78 5.53
CA GLY A 111 -1.77 14.01 5.02
C GLY A 111 -1.72 14.08 3.49
N GLN A 112 -0.53 14.29 2.92
CA GLN A 112 -0.33 14.37 1.47
C GLN A 112 -0.77 13.10 0.74
N MET A 113 -0.56 11.92 1.35
CA MET A 113 -0.98 10.66 0.75
C MET A 113 -2.50 10.54 0.68
N CYS A 114 -3.21 11.03 1.70
CA CYS A 114 -4.67 11.08 1.71
C CYS A 114 -5.20 11.90 0.53
N GLU A 115 -4.67 13.09 0.33
CA GLU A 115 -5.13 14.01 -0.71
C GLU A 115 -4.78 13.50 -2.11
N TRP A 116 -3.56 12.98 -2.27
CA TRP A 116 -3.17 12.33 -3.51
C TRP A 116 -4.13 11.18 -3.84
N PHE A 117 -4.41 10.30 -2.86
CA PHE A 117 -5.31 9.16 -3.05
C PHE A 117 -6.72 9.62 -3.42
N VAL A 118 -7.33 10.52 -2.64
CA VAL A 118 -8.69 10.99 -2.87
C VAL A 118 -8.82 11.60 -4.27
N ASN A 119 -7.85 12.40 -4.71
CA ASN A 119 -7.88 13.02 -6.03
C ASN A 119 -7.77 11.98 -7.15
N HIS A 120 -6.86 11.01 -7.04
CA HIS A 120 -6.66 10.00 -8.08
C HIS A 120 -7.80 8.97 -8.11
N TRP A 121 -8.29 8.57 -6.94
CA TRP A 121 -9.46 7.71 -6.79
C TRP A 121 -10.69 8.36 -7.42
N SER A 122 -11.03 9.59 -7.00
CA SER A 122 -12.21 10.30 -7.51
C SER A 122 -12.12 10.49 -9.02
N LYS A 123 -10.95 10.90 -9.54
CA LYS A 123 -10.75 11.03 -10.98
C LYS A 123 -10.97 9.71 -11.73
N ARG A 124 -10.58 8.58 -11.14
CA ARG A 124 -10.74 7.25 -11.77
C ARG A 124 -12.19 6.81 -11.79
N ILE A 125 -12.90 6.89 -10.67
CA ILE A 125 -14.29 6.41 -10.55
C ILE A 125 -15.31 7.35 -11.21
N SER A 126 -14.94 8.62 -11.44
CA SER A 126 -15.78 9.59 -12.13
C SER A 126 -15.62 9.59 -13.66
N LEU A 127 -14.80 8.71 -14.22
CA LEU A 127 -14.72 8.55 -15.68
C LEU A 127 -16.03 7.97 -16.21
N ILE A 128 -16.60 8.57 -17.25
CA ILE A 128 -17.82 8.08 -17.91
C ILE A 128 -17.61 6.66 -18.46
N THR A 129 -16.37 6.33 -18.84
CA THR A 129 -15.98 5.01 -19.35
C THR A 129 -15.69 3.99 -18.27
N TYR A 130 -15.75 4.37 -16.98
CA TYR A 130 -15.51 3.43 -15.89
C TYR A 130 -16.71 2.51 -15.72
N ASN A 131 -16.53 1.25 -16.09
CA ASN A 131 -17.57 0.21 -15.99
C ASN A 131 -17.31 -0.75 -14.81
N TYR A 132 -17.09 -0.19 -13.62
CA TYR A 132 -16.87 -0.96 -12.38
C TYR A 132 -15.73 -1.99 -12.45
N GLU A 133 -14.78 -1.79 -13.35
CA GLU A 133 -13.60 -2.64 -13.47
C GLU A 133 -12.77 -2.60 -12.17
N PRO A 134 -12.16 -3.72 -11.75
CA PRO A 134 -11.33 -3.75 -10.57
C PRO A 134 -10.18 -2.74 -10.64
N ILE A 135 -9.92 -2.07 -9.51
CA ILE A 135 -8.86 -1.07 -9.41
C ILE A 135 -7.75 -1.64 -8.53
N VAL A 136 -6.61 -1.95 -9.14
CA VAL A 136 -5.42 -2.43 -8.43
C VAL A 136 -4.67 -1.27 -7.79
N ALA A 137 -4.32 -1.42 -6.53
CA ALA A 137 -3.43 -0.55 -5.79
C ALA A 137 -2.09 -1.22 -5.52
N VAL A 138 -1.02 -0.45 -5.67
CA VAL A 138 0.33 -0.83 -5.21
C VAL A 138 0.76 0.18 -4.15
N LEU A 139 0.89 -0.30 -2.94
CA LEU A 139 1.33 0.42 -1.75
C LEU A 139 2.82 0.13 -1.59
N GLN A 140 3.66 1.17 -1.58
CA GLN A 140 5.09 1.02 -1.38
C GLN A 140 5.52 1.67 -0.07
N ASN A 141 6.33 0.98 0.74
CA ASN A 141 6.86 1.46 2.03
C ASN A 141 5.77 1.90 3.03
N TRP A 142 4.79 1.06 3.31
CA TRP A 142 3.72 1.31 4.28
C TRP A 142 4.00 0.60 5.61
N ARG A 143 3.67 1.24 6.73
CA ARG A 143 3.94 0.71 8.06
C ARG A 143 2.74 -0.07 8.61
N ILE A 144 2.97 -1.19 9.28
CA ILE A 144 1.93 -1.84 10.07
C ILE A 144 1.76 -1.07 11.39
N THR A 145 0.53 -0.65 11.68
CA THR A 145 0.20 0.05 12.94
C THR A 145 -1.08 -0.51 13.55
N ASN A 146 -1.26 -0.35 14.85
CA ASN A 146 -2.50 -0.68 15.52
C ASN A 146 -3.47 0.52 15.50
N TYR A 147 -4.62 0.34 14.87
CA TYR A 147 -5.66 1.35 14.79
C TYR A 147 -7.00 0.79 15.31
N HIS A 148 -7.43 1.27 16.48
CA HIS A 148 -8.58 0.76 17.23
C HIS A 148 -8.54 -0.77 17.45
N GLY A 149 -7.41 -1.27 17.97
CA GLY A 149 -7.24 -2.68 18.33
C GLY A 149 -7.04 -3.61 17.14
N LYS A 150 -6.79 -3.06 15.94
CA LYS A 150 -6.69 -3.81 14.70
C LYS A 150 -5.47 -3.35 13.90
N ASN A 151 -4.67 -4.29 13.44
CA ASN A 151 -3.52 -3.99 12.59
C ASN A 151 -4.00 -3.48 11.22
N VAL A 152 -3.36 -2.42 10.74
CA VAL A 152 -3.63 -1.75 9.46
C VAL A 152 -2.33 -1.34 8.80
N LEU A 153 -2.33 -1.20 7.48
CA LEU A 153 -1.26 -0.51 6.77
C LEU A 153 -1.50 1.01 6.85
N HIS A 154 -0.50 1.74 7.30
CA HIS A 154 -0.55 3.18 7.51
C HIS A 154 0.56 3.85 6.70
N SER A 155 0.22 4.91 5.97
CA SER A 155 1.20 5.65 5.18
C SER A 155 2.14 6.45 6.10
N GLU A 156 3.44 6.33 5.88
CA GLU A 156 4.49 7.09 6.55
C GLU A 156 4.92 8.31 5.75
N PHE A 157 5.03 9.44 6.44
CA PHE A 157 5.32 10.73 5.82
C PHE A 157 6.70 10.72 5.15
N GLY A 158 6.76 11.10 3.87
CA GLY A 158 7.99 11.19 3.10
C GLY A 158 8.54 9.85 2.56
N PHE A 159 7.99 8.71 2.99
CA PHE A 159 8.46 7.39 2.58
C PHE A 159 7.45 6.63 1.74
N SER A 160 6.19 6.61 2.16
CA SER A 160 5.18 5.81 1.49
C SER A 160 4.84 6.36 0.10
N LYS A 161 4.61 5.45 -0.85
CA LYS A 161 4.06 5.76 -2.16
C LYS A 161 2.83 4.91 -2.42
N LEU A 162 1.96 5.40 -3.29
CA LEU A 162 0.75 4.71 -3.70
C LEU A 162 0.59 4.86 -5.21
N TYR A 163 0.21 3.77 -5.85
CA TYR A 163 -0.06 3.75 -7.28
C TYR A 163 -1.42 3.10 -7.53
N ILE A 164 -2.22 3.72 -8.38
CA ILE A 164 -3.52 3.20 -8.82
C ILE A 164 -3.37 2.76 -10.27
N ASN A 165 -3.68 1.50 -10.55
CA ASN A 165 -3.48 0.84 -11.85
C ASN A 165 -2.12 1.16 -12.50
N PRO A 166 -1.00 0.91 -11.80
CA PRO A 166 0.32 1.21 -12.36
C PRO A 166 0.60 0.38 -13.60
N LYS A 167 1.09 1.03 -14.66
CA LYS A 167 1.72 0.32 -15.79
C LYS A 167 3.15 -0.01 -15.40
N SER A 168 3.36 -1.15 -14.74
CA SER A 168 4.69 -1.66 -14.39
C SER A 168 4.96 -2.98 -15.11
N LYS A 169 6.22 -3.22 -15.48
CA LYS A 169 6.67 -4.52 -15.99
C LYS A 169 6.85 -5.55 -14.87
N GLU A 170 6.97 -5.09 -13.63
CA GLU A 170 7.21 -5.97 -12.46
C GLU A 170 5.94 -6.57 -11.90
N ILE A 171 4.78 -5.95 -12.17
CA ILE A 171 3.49 -6.42 -11.69
C ILE A 171 2.63 -6.64 -12.91
N ASP A 172 2.40 -7.91 -13.22
CA ASP A 172 1.50 -8.32 -14.27
C ASP A 172 0.05 -8.20 -13.76
N ILE A 173 -0.49 -6.99 -13.86
CA ILE A 173 -1.86 -6.68 -13.43
C ILE A 173 -2.89 -7.56 -14.14
N PRO A 174 -2.83 -7.78 -15.48
CA PRO A 174 -3.74 -8.69 -16.15
C PRO A 174 -3.75 -10.09 -15.53
N ASN A 175 -2.57 -10.69 -15.31
CA ASN A 175 -2.49 -12.02 -14.68
C ASN A 175 -2.96 -12.00 -13.21
N TYR A 176 -2.63 -10.94 -12.46
CA TYR A 176 -3.11 -10.77 -11.09
C TYR A 176 -4.64 -10.70 -11.01
N LEU A 177 -5.27 -9.99 -11.97
CA LEU A 177 -6.72 -9.89 -12.05
C LEU A 177 -7.38 -11.18 -12.54
N HIS A 178 -6.72 -11.94 -13.42
CA HIS A 178 -7.24 -13.24 -13.88
C HIS A 178 -7.45 -14.19 -12.70
N GLY A 179 -6.49 -14.27 -11.77
CA GLY A 179 -6.64 -15.07 -10.56
C GLY A 179 -7.77 -14.63 -9.62
N TYR A 180 -8.33 -13.42 -9.80
CA TYR A 180 -9.50 -12.93 -9.05
C TYR A 180 -10.83 -13.33 -9.72
N MET A 181 -10.83 -13.70 -11.00
CA MET A 181 -12.05 -13.92 -11.80
C MET A 181 -12.38 -15.41 -12.03
N ILE A 182 -11.52 -16.34 -11.62
CA ILE A 182 -11.64 -17.78 -11.93
C ILE A 182 -12.48 -18.54 -10.88
N GLU A 183 -12.80 -17.96 -9.72
CA GLU A 183 -13.45 -18.71 -8.62
C GLU A 183 -14.99 -18.85 -8.70
N ASP A 184 -15.68 -18.36 -9.74
CA ASP A 184 -17.15 -18.33 -9.78
C ASP A 184 -17.83 -19.41 -10.68
N ASP A 185 -17.11 -20.31 -11.34
CA ASP A 185 -17.71 -21.20 -12.37
C ASP A 185 -17.80 -22.70 -12.02
N GLU A 186 -17.38 -23.18 -10.83
CA GLU A 186 -17.32 -24.64 -10.57
C GLU A 186 -18.24 -25.24 -9.48
N ASP A 187 -19.15 -24.49 -8.86
CA ASP A 187 -20.08 -25.09 -7.88
C ASP A 187 -21.54 -24.65 -8.11
N ASP A 188 -22.27 -25.35 -8.99
CA ASP A 188 -23.69 -25.73 -8.78
C ASP A 188 -24.29 -26.46 -10.00
N ILE A 189 -23.94 -27.74 -10.17
CA ILE A 189 -24.84 -28.72 -10.81
C ILE A 189 -25.18 -29.76 -9.76
N MET A 190 -26.03 -29.39 -8.81
CA MET A 190 -26.76 -30.36 -8.00
C MET A 190 -27.82 -31.02 -8.89
N MET A 191 -27.50 -32.18 -9.47
CA MET A 191 -28.52 -33.05 -10.06
C MET A 191 -29.42 -33.58 -8.95
N GLU A 192 -30.65 -33.08 -8.91
CA GLU A 192 -31.74 -33.66 -8.13
C GLU A 192 -32.03 -35.06 -8.69
N VAL A 193 -31.58 -36.12 -7.99
CA VAL A 193 -31.97 -37.49 -8.31
C VAL A 193 -33.41 -37.67 -7.82
N VAL A 194 -34.37 -37.42 -8.72
CA VAL A 194 -35.76 -37.78 -8.49
C VAL A 194 -35.90 -39.29 -8.70
N GLU A 195 -35.77 -40.08 -7.64
CA GLU A 195 -36.22 -41.47 -7.67
C GLU A 195 -37.76 -41.48 -7.73
N LYS A 196 -38.28 -41.88 -8.89
CA LYS A 196 -39.70 -42.22 -9.09
C LYS A 196 -39.92 -43.70 -8.78
N ASN A 197 -40.86 -43.91 -7.84
CA ASN A 197 -41.64 -45.12 -7.52
C ASN A 197 -40.94 -46.28 -6.81
#